data_AF-A0A0Q1B1A7-F1
#
_entry.id   AF-A0A0Q1B1A7-F1
#
_cell.length_a   1.000
_cell.length_b   1.000
_cell.length_c   1.000
_cell.angle_alpha   90.00
_cell.angle_beta   90.00
_cell.angle_gamma   90.00
#
_symmetry.space_group_name_H-M   'P 1'
#
loop_
_entity.id
_entity.type
_entity.pdbx_description
1 polymer ?
#
loop_
_entity_poly.entity_id
_entity_poly.type
_entity_poly.pdbx_seq_one_letter_code
_entity_poly.pdbx_strand_id
1 'polypeptide(L)'
;MSKKALLTCFFLKTYFAMDSLRQLVNILHRFGYFRRICERLEVPHLSTFSRASQWFQEQGFSDWNAQLLNDLGVQKPKVVMIGRTALRSSLYDSQAN
;
A
#
# COMPACT_ATOMS: atom_id res chain seq x y z
N MET A 1 -4.10 -4.61 15.87
CA MET A 1 -4.38 -3.40 15.05
C MET A 1 -4.97 -3.82 13.71
N SER A 2 -6.04 -3.18 13.23
CA SER A 2 -6.58 -3.47 11.90
C SER A 2 -5.64 -2.95 10.80
N LYS A 3 -5.25 -3.82 9.87
CA LYS A 3 -4.43 -3.47 8.69
C LYS A 3 -5.13 -2.42 7.82
N LYS A 4 -6.47 -2.50 7.71
CA LYS A 4 -7.32 -1.54 6.98
C LYS A 4 -7.17 -0.12 7.52
N ALA A 5 -7.21 0.06 8.84
CA ALA A 5 -7.04 1.37 9.48
C ALA A 5 -5.67 2.01 9.18
N LEU A 6 -4.61 1.21 9.08
CA LEU A 6 -3.27 1.71 8.74
C LEU A 6 -3.17 2.09 7.25
N LEU A 7 -3.84 1.35 6.37
CA LEU A 7 -3.94 1.70 4.95
C LEU A 7 -4.72 3.01 4.75
N THR A 8 -5.81 3.24 5.49
CA THR A 8 -6.52 4.53 5.47
C THR A 8 -5.61 5.69 5.87
N CYS A 9 -4.73 5.51 6.87
CA CYS A 9 -3.72 6.52 7.20
C CYS A 9 -2.73 6.77 6.04
N PHE A 10 -2.32 5.73 5.31
CA PHE A 10 -1.45 5.88 4.13
C PHE A 10 -2.16 6.60 2.98
N PHE A 11 -3.47 6.37 2.80
CA PHE A 11 -4.27 7.14 1.85
C PHE A 11 -4.33 8.61 2.22
N LEU A 12 -4.56 8.95 3.50
CA LEU A 12 -4.51 10.34 3.95
C LEU A 12 -3.14 10.99 3.69
N LYS A 13 -2.06 10.27 4.00
CA LYS A 13 -0.69 10.74 3.71
C LYS A 13 -0.52 11.08 2.23
N THR A 14 -1.00 10.20 1.36
CA THR A 14 -0.90 10.35 -0.10
C THR A 14 -1.78 11.47 -0.62
N TYR A 15 -3.04 11.54 -0.16
CA TYR A 15 -4.01 12.56 -0.56
C TYR A 15 -3.55 13.98 -0.22
N PHE A 16 -2.97 14.16 0.97
CA PHE A 16 -2.41 15.44 1.39
C PHE A 16 -0.94 15.64 0.99
N ALA A 17 -0.40 14.77 0.13
CA ALA A 17 0.98 14.82 -0.36
C ALA A 17 2.03 15.02 0.76
N MET A 18 1.85 14.36 1.90
CA MET A 18 2.77 14.51 3.03
C MET A 18 4.08 13.80 2.71
N ASP A 19 5.20 14.49 2.90
CA ASP A 19 6.55 13.99 2.64
C ASP A 19 6.99 12.90 3.64
N SER A 20 6.43 12.90 4.86
CA SER A 20 6.90 11.99 5.92
C SER A 20 5.79 11.38 6.78
N LEU A 21 6.10 10.22 7.37
CA LEU A 21 5.25 9.60 8.41
C LEU A 21 5.12 10.49 9.66
N ARG A 22 6.11 11.35 9.91
CA ARG A 22 6.09 12.27 11.05
C ARG A 22 5.01 13.34 10.88
N GLN A 23 4.85 13.90 9.67
CA GLN A 23 3.76 14.83 9.37
C GLN A 23 2.39 14.16 9.55
N LEU A 24 2.23 12.92 9.09
CA LEU A 24 1.01 12.13 9.30
C LEU A 24 0.70 11.96 10.79
N VAL A 25 1.68 11.51 11.58
CA VAL A 25 1.52 11.35 13.04
C VAL A 25 1.17 12.69 13.71
N ASN A 26 1.82 13.78 13.32
CA ASN A 26 1.50 15.11 13.84
C ASN A 26 0.06 15.54 13.52
N ILE A 27 -0.43 15.26 12.30
CA ILE A 27 -1.82 15.53 11.91
C ILE A 27 -2.80 14.69 12.73
N LEU A 28 -2.51 13.41 12.93
CA LEU A 28 -3.35 12.53 13.77
C LEU A 28 -3.37 12.97 15.23
N HIS A 29 -2.28 13.51 15.76
CA HIS A 29 -2.25 14.10 17.10
C HIS A 29 -3.09 15.38 17.18
N ARG A 30 -2.93 16.27 16.19
CA ARG A 30 -3.53 17.61 16.22
C ARG A 30 -5.03 17.60 15.89
N PHE A 31 -5.48 16.66 15.05
CA PHE A 31 -6.83 16.65 14.53
C PHE A 31 -7.52 15.32 14.81
N GLY A 32 -8.35 15.30 15.86
CA GLY A 32 -9.12 14.12 16.25
C GLY A 32 -10.06 13.58 15.15
N TYR A 33 -10.50 14.44 14.22
CA TYR A 33 -11.31 14.05 13.07
C TYR A 33 -10.60 13.02 12.18
N PHE A 34 -9.32 13.22 11.84
CA PHE A 34 -8.57 12.26 11.04
C PHE A 34 -8.36 10.93 11.77
N ARG A 35 -8.24 10.94 13.10
CA ARG A 35 -8.23 9.70 13.88
C ARG A 35 -9.54 8.93 13.72
N ARG A 36 -10.70 9.61 13.77
CA ARG A 36 -12.00 8.98 13.54
C ARG A 36 -12.15 8.39 12.15
N ILE A 37 -11.70 9.10 11.10
CA ILE A 37 -11.69 8.58 9.72
C ILE A 37 -10.84 7.30 9.63
N CYS A 38 -9.70 7.28 10.29
CA CYS A 38 -8.86 6.09 10.35
C CYS A 38 -9.37 5.01 11.31
N GLU A 39 -10.60 5.14 11.83
CA GLU A 39 -11.21 4.23 12.82
C GLU A 39 -10.31 4.03 14.05
N ARG A 40 -9.70 5.12 14.54
CA ARG A 40 -8.69 5.12 15.61
C ARG A 40 -9.07 6.04 16.77
N LEU A 41 -8.88 5.52 17.98
CA LEU A 41 -8.92 6.32 19.21
C LEU A 41 -7.54 6.87 19.57
N GLU A 42 -6.49 6.09 19.34
CA GLU A 42 -5.10 6.43 19.67
C GLU A 42 -4.22 6.61 18.42
N VAL A 43 -3.21 7.48 18.53
CA VAL A 43 -2.24 7.71 17.47
C VAL A 43 -1.21 6.58 17.47
N PRO A 44 -1.05 5.83 16.37
CA PRO A 44 -0.04 4.77 16.29
C PRO A 44 1.37 5.34 16.38
N HIS A 45 2.28 4.57 16.97
CA HIS A 45 3.70 4.91 16.96
C HIS A 45 4.28 4.83 15.53
N LEU A 46 5.33 5.62 15.24
CA LEU A 46 6.01 5.63 13.93
C LEU A 46 6.45 4.22 13.48
N SER A 47 6.95 3.40 14.40
CA SER A 47 7.37 2.02 14.11
C SER A 47 6.22 1.12 13.65
N THR A 48 4.98 1.42 14.06
CA THR A 48 3.80 0.69 13.58
C THR A 48 3.57 0.95 12.10
N PHE A 49 3.71 2.19 11.64
CA PHE A 49 3.59 2.53 10.23
C PHE A 49 4.71 1.89 9.41
N SER A 50 5.95 1.90 9.90
CA SER A 50 7.07 1.23 9.22
C SER A 50 6.79 -0.26 9.00
N ARG A 51 6.39 -0.98 10.04
CA ARG A 51 6.03 -2.41 9.95
C ARG A 51 4.84 -2.66 9.02
N ALA A 52 3.85 -1.78 9.02
CA ALA A 52 2.70 -1.89 8.13
C ALA A 52 3.08 -1.68 6.66
N SER A 53 3.97 -0.72 6.39
CA SER A 53 4.52 -0.49 5.05
C SER A 53 5.32 -1.68 4.57
N GLN A 54 6.19 -2.24 5.42
CA GLN A 54 6.98 -3.42 5.10
C GLN A 54 6.08 -4.62 4.80
N TRP A 55 5.12 -4.92 5.68
CA TRP A 55 4.16 -5.99 5.44
C TRP A 55 3.38 -5.79 4.14
N PHE A 56 2.95 -4.56 3.84
CA PHE A 56 2.20 -4.27 2.61
C PHE A 56 3.04 -4.53 1.35
N GLN A 57 4.32 -4.18 1.38
CA GLN A 57 5.25 -4.44 0.27
C GLN A 57 5.55 -5.93 0.10
N GLU A 58 5.75 -6.66 1.20
CA GLU A 58 6.15 -8.07 1.16
C GLU A 58 4.98 -9.00 0.81
N GLN A 59 3.79 -8.75 1.35
CA GLN A 59 2.66 -9.68 1.28
C GLN A 59 1.33 -8.98 1.01
N GLY A 60 1.10 -7.83 1.65
CA GLY A 60 -0.21 -7.18 1.64
C GLY A 60 -0.72 -6.78 0.25
N PHE A 61 0.17 -6.32 -0.65
CA PHE A 61 -0.23 -6.03 -2.03
C PHE A 61 -0.65 -7.30 -2.78
N SER A 62 0.10 -8.39 -2.64
CA SER A 62 -0.22 -9.66 -3.29
C SER A 62 -1.57 -10.20 -2.80
N ASP A 63 -1.81 -10.16 -1.50
CA ASP A 63 -3.09 -10.58 -0.89
C ASP A 63 -4.25 -9.74 -1.41
N TRP A 64 -4.07 -8.41 -1.42
CA TRP A 64 -5.12 -7.47 -1.84
C TRP A 64 -5.42 -7.56 -3.34
N ASN A 65 -4.39 -7.70 -4.17
CA ASN A 65 -4.52 -7.91 -5.60
C ASN A 65 -5.22 -9.25 -5.91
N ALA A 66 -4.85 -10.33 -5.21
CA ALA A 66 -5.49 -11.62 -5.37
C ALA A 66 -6.99 -11.57 -4.99
N GLN A 67 -7.34 -10.83 -3.94
CA GLN A 67 -8.73 -10.61 -3.55
C GLN A 67 -9.49 -9.81 -4.61
N LEU A 68 -8.95 -8.69 -5.08
CA LEU A 68 -9.57 -7.87 -6.12
C LEU A 68 -9.83 -8.68 -7.41
N LEU A 69 -8.86 -9.48 -7.85
CA LEU A 69 -9.01 -10.33 -9.02
C LEU A 69 -10.14 -11.35 -8.85
N ASN A 70 -10.23 -11.98 -7.68
CA ASN A 70 -11.33 -12.89 -7.36
C ASN A 70 -12.68 -12.17 -7.39
N ASP A 71 -12.79 -10.99 -6.78
CA ASP A 71 -14.03 -10.19 -6.70
C ASP A 71 -14.51 -9.75 -8.10
N LEU A 72 -13.58 -9.50 -9.02
CA LEU A 72 -13.87 -9.17 -10.42
C LEU A 72 -14.18 -10.40 -11.29
N GLY A 73 -14.17 -11.61 -10.73
CA GLY A 73 -14.36 -12.85 -11.49
C GLY A 73 -13.21 -13.15 -12.48
N VAL A 74 -12.08 -12.47 -12.34
CA VAL A 74 -10.89 -12.68 -13.17
C VAL A 74 -10.14 -13.87 -12.58
N GLN A 75 -10.12 -15.00 -13.29
CA GLN A 75 -9.26 -16.12 -12.90
C GLN A 75 -7.84 -15.59 -12.69
N LYS A 76 -7.29 -15.79 -11.47
CA LYS A 76 -5.96 -15.30 -11.07
C LYS A 76 -4.96 -15.46 -12.22
N PRO A 77 -4.62 -14.39 -12.96
CA PRO A 77 -3.51 -14.46 -13.86
C PRO A 77 -2.30 -14.79 -12.99
N LYS A 78 -1.37 -15.60 -13.46
CA LYS A 78 -0.04 -15.69 -12.85
C LYS A 78 0.59 -14.29 -12.96
N VAL A 79 0.38 -13.44 -11.96
CA VAL A 79 1.04 -12.16 -11.85
C VAL A 79 2.47 -12.46 -11.41
N VAL A 80 3.31 -12.76 -12.40
CA VAL A 80 4.75 -12.82 -12.18
C VAL A 80 5.23 -11.37 -12.23
N MET A 81 5.78 -10.89 -11.12
CA MET A 81 6.52 -9.62 -11.10
C MET A 81 7.68 -9.75 -12.09
N ILE A 82 7.54 -9.13 -13.27
CA ILE A 82 8.60 -9.11 -14.26
C ILE A 82 9.67 -8.14 -13.75
N GLY A 83 10.80 -8.68 -13.31
CA GLY A 83 11.97 -7.88 -12.94
C GLY A 83 12.45 -7.03 -14.13
N ARG A 84 13.13 -5.90 -13.86
CA ARG A 84 13.61 -4.97 -14.91
C ARG A 84 14.41 -5.66 -16.02
N THR A 85 15.13 -6.74 -15.69
CA THR A 85 15.90 -7.55 -16.64
C THR A 85 15.01 -8.33 -17.60
N ALA A 86 13.95 -8.96 -17.09
CA ALA A 86 12.99 -9.72 -17.89
C ALA A 86 12.15 -8.80 -18.78
N LEU A 87 11.83 -7.59 -18.30
CA LEU A 87 11.12 -6.57 -19.08
C LEU A 87 11.98 -6.03 -20.24
N ARG A 88 13.29 -5.88 -20.03
CA ARG A 88 14.23 -5.51 -21.10
C ARG A 88 14.33 -6.62 -22.15
N SER A 89 14.48 -7.87 -21.74
CA SER A 89 14.55 -9.02 -22.67
C SER A 89 13.32 -9.08 -23.58
N SER A 90 12.11 -8.96 -23.03
CA SER A 90 10.87 -9.03 -23.82
C SER A 90 10.74 -7.90 -24.85
N LEU A 91 11.28 -6.72 -24.55
CA LEU A 91 11.25 -5.59 -25.49
C LEU A 91 12.19 -5.79 -26.68
N TYR A 92 13.35 -6.44 -26.47
CA TYR A 92 14.28 -6.76 -27.55
C TYR A 92 13.80 -7.94 -28.41
N ASP A 93 13.19 -8.96 -27.80
CA ASP A 93 12.60 -10.09 -28.55
C ASP A 93 11.44 -9.63 -29.46
N SER A 94 10.74 -8.56 -29.09
CA SER A 94 9.65 -7.97 -29.88
C SER A 94 10.14 -7.19 -31.11
N GLN A 95 11.43 -6.89 -31.22
CA GLN A 95 12.04 -6.14 -32.32
C GLN A 95 12.79 -7.03 -33.32
N ALA A 96 12.84 -8.35 -33.09
CA ALA A 96 13.54 -9.32 -33.93
C ALA A 96 12.69 -9.91 -35.08
N ASN A 97 11.51 -9.34 -35.37
CA ASN A 97 10.64 -9.70 -36.49
C ASN A 97 10.54 -8.55 -37.51
#